data_AF-A0A2N1Q4Z0-F1
#
_entry.id   AF-A0A2N1Q4Z0-F1
#
_cell.length_a   1.000
_cell.length_b   1.000
_cell.length_c   1.000
_cell.angle_alpha   90.00
_cell.angle_beta   90.00
_cell.angle_gamma   90.00
#
_symmetry.space_group_name_H-M   'P 1'
#
loop_
_entity.id
_entity.type
_entity.pdbx_description
1 polymer ?
#
loop_
_entity_poly.entity_id
_entity_poly.type
_entity_poly.pdbx_seq_one_letter_code
_entity_poly.pdbx_strand_id
1 'polypeptide(L)'
;MYQRIFLIVLDSLGIGEAPDAKDYNDLGSNTIGHIAERMDLKIPNLQSLGYGNIAPIKNVPKAETPKAFYTKMQEASLGKDTMTGHWEMMGLYITKPFQTFTDTGFPKELLDELEKRTGRKIVGNIAASGTEIIKDLGEHHMKTGDLIVYTSADSVLQIAMHEEII
;
A
#
# COMPACT_ATOMS: atom_id res chain seq x y z
N MET A 1 22.27 -0.87 -26.24
CA MET A 1 21.99 -0.26 -24.92
C MET A 1 21.22 1.03 -25.16
N TYR A 2 20.23 1.36 -24.30
CA TYR A 2 19.34 2.51 -24.50
C TYR A 2 19.91 3.80 -23.89
N GLN A 3 19.64 4.96 -24.50
CA GLN A 3 20.06 6.27 -23.96
C GLN A 3 19.21 6.76 -22.79
N ARG A 4 17.92 6.39 -22.76
CA ARG A 4 16.97 6.74 -21.69
C ARG A 4 16.09 5.52 -21.42
N ILE A 5 15.76 5.34 -20.14
CA ILE A 5 14.82 4.31 -19.67
C ILE A 5 13.69 5.05 -18.97
N PHE A 6 12.45 4.75 -19.35
CA PHE A 6 11.26 5.23 -18.66
C PHE A 6 10.66 4.07 -17.90
N LEU A 7 10.79 4.10 -16.58
CA LEU A 7 10.18 3.14 -15.67
C LEU A 7 8.84 3.71 -15.20
N ILE A 8 7.76 2.96 -15.42
CA ILE A 8 6.41 3.32 -14.99
C ILE A 8 5.92 2.24 -14.04
N VAL A 9 5.57 2.64 -12.82
CA VAL A 9 4.96 1.76 -11.82
C VAL A 9 3.47 2.03 -11.79
N LEU A 10 2.67 0.99 -12.04
CA LEU A 10 1.22 1.03 -11.83
C LEU A 10 0.96 0.48 -10.44
N ASP A 11 0.94 1.38 -9.45
CA ASP A 11 0.93 0.99 -8.04
C ASP A 11 -0.26 0.07 -7.71
N SER A 12 -0.02 -0.96 -6.90
CA SER A 12 -0.94 -2.03 -6.50
C SER A 12 -1.52 -2.94 -7.60
N LEU A 13 -1.14 -2.78 -8.88
CA LEU A 13 -1.72 -3.53 -10.01
C LEU A 13 -1.17 -4.97 -10.14
N GLY A 14 -1.49 -5.84 -9.19
CA GLY A 14 -1.12 -7.26 -9.19
C GLY A 14 -1.80 -8.09 -10.29
N ILE A 15 -1.12 -9.16 -10.74
CA ILE A 15 -1.57 -10.07 -11.80
C ILE A 15 -1.82 -11.51 -11.30
N GLY A 16 -2.26 -11.63 -10.05
CA GLY A 16 -2.53 -12.91 -9.37
C GLY A 16 -1.65 -13.11 -8.15
N GLU A 17 -2.03 -14.08 -7.32
CA GLU A 17 -1.34 -14.41 -6.08
C GLU A 17 0.10 -14.89 -6.34
N ALA A 18 1.00 -14.54 -5.43
CA ALA A 18 2.36 -15.04 -5.39
C ALA A 18 2.42 -16.48 -4.82
N PRO A 19 3.49 -17.26 -5.08
CA PRO A 19 3.63 -18.61 -4.54
C PRO A 19 3.55 -18.70 -3.01
N ASP A 20 3.92 -17.64 -2.31
CA ASP A 20 3.96 -17.46 -0.85
C ASP A 20 2.78 -16.64 -0.32
N ALA A 21 1.73 -16.38 -1.12
CA ALA A 21 0.59 -15.56 -0.72
C ALA A 21 -0.10 -16.03 0.57
N LYS A 22 -0.02 -17.32 0.90
CA LYS A 22 -0.51 -17.89 2.16
C LYS A 22 0.14 -17.24 3.39
N ASP A 23 1.44 -16.95 3.33
CA ASP A 23 2.19 -16.38 4.44
C ASP A 23 1.76 -14.94 4.75
N TYR A 24 1.09 -14.30 3.78
CA TYR A 24 0.54 -12.94 3.88
C TYR A 24 -0.98 -12.90 4.00
N ASN A 25 -1.64 -14.05 4.17
CA ASN A 25 -3.10 -14.21 4.18
C ASN A 25 -3.82 -13.73 2.89
N ASP A 26 -3.15 -13.81 1.74
CA ASP A 26 -3.63 -13.27 0.45
C ASP A 26 -4.00 -14.38 -0.56
N LEU A 27 -4.34 -15.58 -0.09
CA LEU A 27 -4.76 -16.68 -0.97
C LEU A 27 -5.99 -16.30 -1.80
N GLY A 28 -5.92 -16.58 -3.10
CA GLY A 28 -6.93 -16.23 -4.10
C GLY A 28 -6.89 -14.77 -4.56
N SER A 29 -5.91 -13.96 -4.10
CA SER A 29 -5.78 -12.58 -4.55
C SER A 29 -5.46 -12.50 -6.05
N ASN A 30 -6.15 -11.62 -6.77
CA ASN A 30 -5.88 -11.31 -8.17
C ASN A 30 -6.47 -9.95 -8.54
N THR A 31 -5.68 -8.88 -8.40
CA THR A 31 -6.16 -7.50 -8.59
C THR A 31 -6.76 -7.30 -9.97
N ILE A 32 -5.97 -7.46 -11.04
CA ILE A 32 -6.47 -7.21 -12.40
C ILE A 32 -7.51 -8.23 -12.86
N GLY A 33 -7.41 -9.48 -12.42
CA GLY A 33 -8.38 -10.53 -12.71
C GLY A 33 -9.76 -10.20 -12.13
N HIS A 34 -9.82 -9.89 -10.83
CA HIS A 34 -11.07 -9.52 -10.16
C HIS A 34 -11.64 -8.18 -10.65
N ILE A 35 -10.80 -7.23 -11.09
CA ILE A 35 -11.28 -6.02 -11.78
C ILE A 35 -11.94 -6.40 -13.10
N ALA A 36 -11.28 -7.22 -13.93
CA ALA A 36 -11.80 -7.66 -15.23
C ALA A 36 -13.08 -8.52 -15.12
N GLU A 37 -13.29 -9.21 -14.00
CA GLU A 37 -14.52 -9.92 -13.71
C GLU A 37 -15.71 -8.99 -13.51
N ARG A 38 -15.50 -7.91 -12.76
CA ARG A 38 -16.55 -6.95 -12.35
C ARG A 38 -16.79 -5.84 -13.37
N MET A 39 -15.78 -5.47 -14.13
CA MET A 39 -15.81 -4.33 -15.05
C MET A 39 -15.65 -4.79 -16.50
N ASP A 40 -16.22 -4.04 -17.44
CA ASP A 40 -15.88 -4.17 -18.87
C ASP A 40 -14.51 -3.54 -19.13
N LEU A 41 -13.45 -4.23 -18.70
CA LEU A 41 -12.08 -3.74 -18.75
C LEU A 41 -11.58 -3.66 -20.20
N LYS A 42 -11.23 -2.44 -20.63
CA LYS A 42 -10.68 -2.16 -21.96
C LYS A 42 -9.33 -1.47 -21.85
N ILE A 43 -8.26 -2.25 -22.06
CA ILE A 43 -6.88 -1.77 -22.03
C ILE A 43 -6.14 -2.07 -23.35
N PRO A 44 -6.65 -1.63 -24.52
CA PRO A 44 -6.14 -2.03 -25.82
C PRO A 44 -4.66 -1.68 -26.04
N ASN A 45 -4.18 -0.60 -25.43
CA ASN A 45 -2.77 -0.21 -25.50
C ASN A 45 -1.87 -1.21 -24.76
N LEU A 46 -2.19 -1.55 -23.51
CA LEU A 46 -1.45 -2.56 -22.73
C LEU A 46 -1.55 -3.95 -23.36
N GLN A 47 -2.73 -4.30 -23.89
CA GLN A 47 -2.93 -5.51 -24.65
C GLN A 47 -1.98 -5.57 -25.85
N SER A 48 -1.86 -4.49 -26.63
CA SER A 48 -0.96 -4.42 -27.79
C SER A 48 0.52 -4.55 -27.42
N LEU A 49 0.89 -4.20 -26.18
CA LEU A 49 2.23 -4.40 -25.62
C LEU A 49 2.46 -5.84 -25.12
N GLY A 50 1.42 -6.67 -25.06
CA GLY A 50 1.52 -8.07 -24.62
C GLY A 50 1.01 -8.33 -23.20
N TYR A 51 0.31 -7.39 -22.56
CA TYR A 51 -0.16 -7.58 -21.17
C TYR A 51 -1.09 -8.80 -21.01
N GLY A 52 -2.01 -9.02 -21.96
CA GLY A 52 -2.86 -10.22 -22.00
C GLY A 52 -2.10 -11.53 -22.27
N ASN A 53 -0.83 -11.46 -22.67
CA ASN A 53 0.02 -12.62 -22.88
C ASN A 53 0.69 -13.10 -21.57
N ILE A 54 0.73 -12.27 -20.52
CA ILE A 54 1.34 -12.62 -19.23
C ILE A 54 0.49 -13.65 -18.47
N ALA A 55 -0.83 -13.42 -18.42
CA ALA A 55 -1.80 -14.31 -17.79
C ALA A 55 -3.18 -14.15 -18.46
N PRO A 56 -4.09 -15.15 -18.36
CA PRO A 56 -5.47 -14.99 -18.80
C PRO A 56 -6.19 -13.89 -18.03
N ILE A 57 -6.73 -12.90 -18.74
CA ILE A 57 -7.48 -11.77 -18.17
C ILE A 57 -8.76 -11.60 -19.00
N LYS A 58 -9.92 -11.53 -18.34
CA LYS A 58 -11.21 -11.37 -19.02
C LYS A 58 -11.21 -10.08 -19.86
N ASN A 59 -11.74 -10.17 -21.09
CA ASN A 59 -11.80 -9.08 -22.07
C ASN A 59 -10.44 -8.48 -22.51
N VAL A 60 -9.31 -9.10 -22.14
CA VAL A 60 -7.97 -8.69 -22.57
C VAL A 60 -7.27 -9.89 -23.22
N PRO A 61 -7.62 -10.24 -24.47
CA PRO A 61 -7.06 -11.41 -25.13
C PRO A 61 -5.58 -11.21 -25.46
N LYS A 62 -4.87 -12.33 -25.61
CA LYS A 62 -3.47 -12.34 -26.05
C LYS A 62 -3.31 -11.59 -27.37
N ALA A 63 -2.27 -10.78 -27.48
CA ALA A 63 -1.84 -10.23 -28.75
C ALA A 63 -1.07 -11.31 -29.53
N GLU A 64 -1.43 -11.53 -30.79
CA GLU A 64 -0.73 -12.47 -31.68
C GLU A 64 0.70 -11.99 -31.96
N THR A 65 0.87 -10.68 -32.18
CA THR A 65 2.16 -10.02 -32.41
C THR A 65 2.35 -8.88 -31.39
N PRO A 66 2.78 -9.18 -30.15
CA PRO A 66 2.97 -8.16 -29.12
C PRO A 66 4.11 -7.20 -29.49
N LYS A 67 3.91 -5.91 -29.21
CA LYS A 67 4.87 -4.85 -29.55
C LYS A 67 6.04 -4.75 -28.57
N ALA A 68 6.00 -5.47 -27.46
CA ALA A 68 7.02 -5.46 -26.43
C ALA A 68 7.24 -6.85 -25.83
N PHE A 69 8.34 -7.01 -25.11
CA PHE A 69 8.57 -8.17 -24.26
C PHE A 69 7.68 -8.08 -23.02
N TYR A 70 7.26 -9.24 -22.53
CA TYR A 70 6.35 -9.35 -21.40
C TYR A 70 6.74 -10.53 -20.51
N THR A 71 6.53 -10.36 -19.20
CA THR A 71 6.67 -11.39 -18.18
C THR A 71 5.95 -10.90 -16.91
N LYS A 72 5.96 -11.71 -15.86
CA LYS A 72 5.69 -11.28 -14.48
C LYS A 72 6.95 -11.41 -13.63
N MET A 73 6.96 -10.71 -12.51
CA MET A 73 8.01 -10.77 -11.50
C MET A 73 7.43 -11.35 -10.21
N GLN A 74 8.28 -11.96 -9.40
CA GLN A 74 7.95 -12.39 -8.05
C GLN A 74 8.79 -11.55 -7.09
N GLU A 75 8.14 -10.96 -6.10
CA GLU A 75 8.81 -10.23 -5.03
C GLU A 75 9.62 -11.23 -4.19
N ALA A 76 10.89 -10.92 -3.95
CA ALA A 76 11.79 -11.76 -3.17
C ALA A 76 11.78 -11.36 -1.68
N SER A 77 11.62 -10.07 -1.40
CA SER A 77 11.63 -9.48 -0.07
C SER A 77 10.48 -9.98 0.81
N LEU A 78 10.65 -9.84 2.12
CA LEU A 78 9.72 -10.37 3.14
C LEU A 78 8.60 -9.39 3.52
N GLY A 79 8.32 -8.40 2.67
CA GLY A 79 7.31 -7.38 2.87
C GLY A 79 6.53 -7.14 1.58
N LYS A 80 5.28 -6.68 1.73
CA LYS A 80 4.37 -6.35 0.61
C LYS A 80 3.95 -4.88 0.60
N ASP A 81 4.67 -4.04 1.34
CA ASP A 81 4.42 -2.59 1.39
C ASP A 81 5.10 -1.86 0.24
N THR A 82 4.60 -0.65 -0.05
CA THR A 82 5.07 0.19 -1.16
C THR A 82 6.58 0.44 -1.12
N MET A 83 7.17 0.62 0.06
CA MET A 83 8.60 0.90 0.16
C MET A 83 9.43 -0.34 -0.18
N THR A 84 9.07 -1.50 0.37
CA THR A 84 9.74 -2.76 0.07
C THR A 84 9.76 -3.04 -1.43
N GLY A 85 8.62 -2.97 -2.11
CA GLY A 85 8.55 -3.23 -3.55
C GLY A 85 9.37 -2.26 -4.40
N HIS A 86 9.33 -0.96 -4.07
CA HIS A 86 10.12 0.05 -4.78
C HIS A 86 11.63 -0.10 -4.54
N TRP A 87 12.03 -0.46 -3.31
CA TRP A 87 13.43 -0.70 -2.96
C TRP A 87 13.98 -1.94 -3.65
N GLU A 88 13.20 -3.02 -3.71
CA GLU A 88 13.58 -4.23 -4.43
C GLU A 88 13.73 -3.99 -5.93
N MET A 89 12.80 -3.26 -6.53
CA MET A 89 12.88 -2.87 -7.93
C MET A 89 14.17 -2.11 -8.26
N MET A 90 14.69 -1.34 -7.30
CA MET A 90 15.94 -0.59 -7.41
C MET A 90 17.17 -1.37 -6.91
N GLY A 91 17.04 -2.65 -6.59
CA GLY A 91 18.15 -3.58 -6.34
C GLY A 91 18.43 -3.91 -4.88
N LEU A 92 17.55 -3.57 -3.94
CA LEU A 92 17.68 -3.98 -2.54
C LEU A 92 16.96 -5.31 -2.25
N TYR A 93 17.31 -5.95 -1.15
CA TYR A 93 16.61 -7.13 -0.64
C TYR A 93 16.22 -6.90 0.81
N ILE A 94 14.91 -6.83 1.08
CA ILE A 94 14.39 -6.41 2.38
C ILE A 94 13.96 -7.64 3.17
N THR A 95 14.69 -7.93 4.25
CA THR A 95 14.43 -9.07 5.14
C THR A 95 13.65 -8.68 6.40
N LYS A 96 13.41 -7.39 6.59
CA LYS A 96 12.64 -6.85 7.72
C LYS A 96 11.51 -6.00 7.18
N PRO A 97 10.27 -6.51 7.12
CA PRO A 97 9.15 -5.76 6.60
C PRO A 97 8.83 -4.56 7.49
N PHE A 98 8.23 -3.54 6.87
CA PHE A 98 7.58 -2.48 7.63
C PHE A 98 6.30 -3.02 8.28
N GLN A 99 5.96 -2.49 9.46
CA GLN A 99 4.76 -2.92 10.19
C GLN A 99 3.59 -2.02 9.84
N THR A 100 2.47 -2.63 9.47
CA THR A 100 1.18 -1.95 9.38
C THR A 100 0.42 -2.12 10.70
N PHE A 101 -0.27 -1.07 11.13
CA PHE A 101 -1.04 -1.06 12.37
C PHE A 101 -2.53 -0.84 12.12
N THR A 102 -3.00 -1.21 10.92
CA THR A 102 -4.34 -0.91 10.42
C THR A 102 -5.45 -1.51 11.29
N ASP A 103 -5.30 -2.79 11.66
CA ASP A 103 -6.32 -3.52 12.42
C ASP A 103 -6.19 -3.36 13.94
N THR A 104 -4.99 -2.99 14.43
CA THR A 104 -4.66 -3.04 15.87
C THR A 104 -4.43 -1.67 16.49
N GLY A 105 -4.13 -0.65 15.68
CA GLY A 105 -3.44 0.54 16.16
C GLY A 105 -2.02 0.23 16.63
N PHE A 106 -1.31 1.27 17.08
CA PHE A 106 0.03 1.18 17.61
C PHE A 106 0.07 0.47 18.98
N PRO A 107 1.15 -0.27 19.28
CA PRO A 107 1.35 -0.90 20.58
C PRO A 107 1.37 0.12 21.72
N LYS A 108 0.86 -0.28 22.88
CA LYS A 108 0.78 0.57 24.07
C LYS A 108 2.16 1.10 24.48
N GLU A 109 3.21 0.29 24.33
CA GLU A 109 4.58 0.67 24.67
C GLU A 109 5.09 1.84 23.82
N LEU A 110 4.70 1.91 22.54
CA LEU A 110 5.04 3.03 21.66
C LEU A 110 4.32 4.31 22.11
N LEU A 111 3.01 4.18 22.42
CA LEU A 111 2.20 5.32 22.84
C LEU A 111 2.65 5.84 24.21
N ASP A 112 2.90 4.97 25.19
CA ASP A 112 3.38 5.34 26.52
C ASP A 112 4.71 6.12 26.45
N GLU A 113 5.64 5.69 25.60
CA GLU A 113 6.90 6.40 25.39
C GLU A 113 6.69 7.75 24.71
N LEU A 114 5.75 7.84 23.75
CA LEU A 114 5.39 9.10 23.10
C LEU A 114 4.72 10.07 24.09
N GLU A 115 3.80 9.61 24.93
CA GLU A 115 3.18 10.42 26.00
C GLU A 115 4.25 10.94 26.96
N LYS A 116 5.15 10.07 27.39
CA LYS A 116 6.23 10.43 28.32
C LYS A 116 7.16 11.49 27.74
N ARG A 117 7.50 11.41 26.45
CA ARG A 117 8.39 12.37 25.79
C ARG A 117 7.74 13.70 25.47
N THR A 118 6.44 13.70 25.21
CA THR A 118 5.68 14.90 24.82
C THR A 118 5.01 15.59 26.00
N GLY A 119 4.80 14.88 27.11
CA GLY A 119 4.04 15.37 28.26
C GLY A 119 2.53 15.48 27.99
N ARG A 120 2.03 14.86 26.92
CA ARG A 120 0.62 14.92 26.48
C ARG A 120 0.04 13.53 26.40
N LYS A 121 -1.27 13.38 26.66
CA LYS A 121 -1.95 12.10 26.45
C LYS A 121 -2.22 11.87 24.97
N ILE A 122 -2.46 10.62 24.61
CA ILE A 122 -2.79 10.22 23.24
C ILE A 122 -4.25 9.76 23.15
N VAL A 123 -4.94 10.20 22.11
CA VAL A 123 -6.28 9.73 21.72
C VAL A 123 -6.28 9.24 20.27
N GLY A 124 -7.29 8.43 19.92
CA GLY A 124 -7.39 7.79 18.62
C GLY A 124 -6.78 6.39 18.65
N ASN A 125 -5.60 6.24 18.05
CA ASN A 125 -4.88 4.99 17.85
C ASN A 125 -5.63 3.95 16.99
N ILE A 126 -6.16 4.40 15.85
CA ILE A 126 -6.89 3.57 14.89
C ILE A 126 -6.48 3.93 13.46
N ALA A 127 -6.82 3.06 12.50
CA ALA A 127 -6.80 3.44 11.09
C ALA A 127 -7.99 4.34 10.77
N ALA A 128 -7.74 5.52 10.22
CA ALA A 128 -8.79 6.47 9.87
C ALA A 128 -8.33 7.43 8.77
N SER A 129 -9.28 8.00 8.03
CA SER A 129 -8.96 9.14 7.17
C SER A 129 -8.66 10.38 8.02
N GLY A 130 -7.76 11.25 7.55
CA GLY A 130 -7.40 12.47 8.27
C GLY A 130 -8.61 13.38 8.52
N THR A 131 -9.55 13.44 7.58
CA THR A 131 -10.78 14.23 7.74
C THR A 131 -11.70 13.65 8.82
N GLU A 132 -11.85 12.33 8.88
CA GLU A 132 -12.70 11.65 9.85
C GLU A 132 -12.14 11.74 11.27
N ILE A 133 -10.85 11.45 11.45
CA ILE A 133 -10.25 11.47 12.80
C ILE A 133 -10.23 12.89 13.40
N ILE A 134 -10.03 13.92 12.56
CA ILE A 134 -10.09 15.32 12.99
C ILE A 134 -11.52 15.74 13.32
N LYS A 135 -12.51 15.29 12.54
CA LYS A 135 -13.92 15.55 12.83
C LYS A 135 -14.33 14.95 14.18
N ASP A 136 -13.87 13.73 14.48
CA ASP A 136 -14.30 13.00 15.66
C ASP A 136 -13.55 13.39 16.93
N LEU A 137 -12.24 13.69 16.83
CA LEU A 137 -11.38 13.94 17.99
C LEU A 137 -10.82 15.37 18.06
N GLY A 138 -11.07 16.21 17.06
CA GLY A 138 -10.56 17.58 17.01
C GLY A 138 -11.04 18.44 18.18
N GLU A 139 -12.32 18.37 18.54
CA GLU A 139 -12.84 19.09 19.71
C GLU A 139 -12.22 18.62 21.03
N HIS A 140 -11.95 17.31 21.16
CA HIS A 140 -11.27 16.76 22.33
C HIS A 140 -9.85 17.34 22.43
N HIS A 141 -9.09 17.25 21.34
CA HIS A 141 -7.74 17.82 21.25
C HIS A 141 -7.72 19.31 21.59
N MET A 142 -8.66 20.11 21.06
CA MET A 142 -8.75 21.54 21.36
C MET A 142 -8.98 21.83 22.84
N LYS A 143 -9.72 20.97 23.56
CA LYS A 143 -10.06 21.15 24.98
C LYS A 143 -8.95 20.65 25.91
N THR A 144 -8.28 19.56 25.57
CA THR A 144 -7.33 18.88 26.48
C THR A 144 -5.87 19.09 26.10
N GLY A 145 -5.58 19.36 24.82
CA GLY A 145 -4.24 19.35 24.27
C GLY A 145 -3.66 17.95 24.06
N ASP A 146 -4.46 16.89 24.14
CA ASP A 146 -4.03 15.51 23.88
C ASP A 146 -3.75 15.27 22.40
N LEU A 147 -2.69 14.55 22.06
CA LEU A 147 -2.30 14.27 20.69
C LEU A 147 -3.27 13.28 20.02
N ILE A 148 -3.75 13.61 18.83
CA ILE A 148 -4.50 12.66 18.00
C ILE A 148 -3.49 11.85 17.21
N VAL A 149 -3.30 10.57 17.56
CA VAL A 149 -2.42 9.65 16.83
C VAL A 149 -3.27 8.67 16.03
N TYR A 150 -2.97 8.48 14.76
CA TYR A 150 -3.69 7.56 13.89
C TYR A 150 -2.79 7.00 12.78
N THR A 151 -3.30 6.03 12.04
CA THR A 151 -2.60 5.37 10.93
C THR A 151 -3.51 5.20 9.70
N SER A 152 -3.01 4.55 8.66
CA SER A 152 -3.76 4.19 7.45
C SER A 152 -3.58 2.71 7.12
N ALA A 153 -3.81 2.32 5.85
CA ALA A 153 -3.43 1.00 5.35
C ALA A 153 -1.91 0.86 5.16
N ASP A 154 -1.20 1.98 4.96
CA ASP A 154 0.25 2.00 4.82
C ASP A 154 0.97 2.03 6.18
N SER A 155 2.26 1.68 6.18
CA SER A 155 3.13 1.78 7.36
C SER A 155 3.48 3.24 7.71
N VAL A 156 2.49 3.98 8.22
CA VAL A 156 2.63 5.39 8.61
C VAL A 156 2.12 5.64 10.03
N LEU A 157 2.77 6.57 10.73
CA LEU A 157 2.31 7.14 11.99
C LEU A 157 1.99 8.61 11.76
N GLN A 158 0.73 8.99 11.95
CA GLN A 158 0.25 10.34 11.73
C GLN A 158 -0.14 10.95 13.08
N ILE A 159 0.26 12.20 13.30
CA ILE A 159 -0.07 12.97 14.50
C ILE A 159 -0.79 14.25 14.06
N ALA A 160 -2.05 14.40 14.45
CA ALA A 160 -2.84 15.60 14.21
C ALA A 160 -2.91 16.47 15.47
N MET A 161 -2.66 17.77 15.29
CA MET A 161 -2.66 18.80 16.33
C MET A 161 -3.15 20.11 15.70
N HIS A 162 -3.90 20.90 16.45
CA HIS A 162 -4.34 22.22 16.03
C HIS A 162 -3.24 23.25 16.34
N GLU A 163 -2.90 24.07 15.35
CA GLU A 163 -1.77 25.02 15.40
C GLU A 163 -1.88 26.07 16.52
N GLU A 164 -3.09 26.40 16.97
CA GLU A 164 -3.30 27.34 18.08
C GLU A 164 -3.13 26.70 19.48
N ILE A 165 -3.07 25.37 19.57
CA ILE A 165 -2.94 24.62 20.84
C ILE A 165 -1.50 24.12 21.06
N ILE A 166 -0.81 23.76 19.98
CA ILE A 166 0.57 23.23 19.98
C ILE A 166 1.40 23.93 18.92
#